data_AF-A0A1G7KUL1-F1
#
_entry.id   AF-A0A1G7KUL1-F1
#
_cell.length_a   1.000
_cell.length_b   1.000
_cell.length_c   1.000
_cell.angle_alpha   90.00
_cell.angle_beta   90.00
_cell.angle_gamma   90.00
#
_symmetry.space_group_name_H-M   'P 1'
#
loop_
_entity.id
_entity.type
_entity.pdbx_description
1 polymer ?
#
loop_
_entity_poly.entity_id
_entity_poly.type
_entity_poly.pdbx_seq_one_letter_code
_entity_poly.pdbx_strand_id
1 'polypeptide(L)'
;MLPDLEQLKATYKNLPDDKLTRLAVNEAASLRPEALELVKAEIKSRGLDTEITKAMDVQSIDVSDSRFESYLSLIRSQACPVCTSKAQPLNAALSGTVMSFILLTQYKKKLLIACPTCLHTANQDATVKTALLGWWGFPWGLIRTPQALVRNIKTAKKIKAGDATTELITFVKNNIVVIDTIKNNGQSLQFMLSGLNKR
;
A
#
# COMPACT_ATOMS: atom_id res chain seq x y z
N MET A 1 -30.44 11.87 -5.78
CA MET A 1 -30.45 11.76 -7.25
C MET A 1 -29.01 11.95 -7.70
N LEU A 2 -28.41 10.97 -8.36
CA LEU A 2 -27.04 11.13 -8.89
C LEU A 2 -27.11 12.12 -10.08
N PRO A 3 -26.18 13.09 -10.18
CA PRO A 3 -26.18 14.05 -11.28
C PRO A 3 -25.94 13.33 -12.62
N ASP A 4 -26.67 13.78 -13.63
CA ASP A 4 -26.60 13.29 -15.00
C ASP A 4 -25.27 13.68 -15.68
N LEU A 5 -24.86 12.96 -16.73
CA LEU A 5 -23.56 13.13 -17.42
C LEU A 5 -23.35 14.57 -17.94
N GLU A 6 -24.39 15.18 -18.48
CA GLU A 6 -24.38 16.57 -18.94
C GLU A 6 -24.24 17.58 -17.78
N GLN A 7 -24.86 17.30 -16.63
CA GLN A 7 -24.75 18.14 -15.44
C GLN A 7 -23.34 18.10 -14.85
N LEU A 8 -22.70 16.92 -14.86
CA LEU A 8 -21.30 16.74 -14.44
C LEU A 8 -20.35 17.53 -15.34
N LYS A 9 -20.51 17.42 -16.66
CA LYS A 9 -19.70 18.16 -17.63
C LYS A 9 -19.84 19.67 -17.46
N ALA A 10 -21.06 20.17 -17.30
CA ALA A 10 -21.31 21.59 -17.03
C ALA A 10 -20.69 22.05 -15.71
N THR A 11 -20.73 21.20 -14.68
CA THR A 11 -20.12 21.48 -13.37
C THR A 11 -18.61 21.64 -13.49
N TYR A 12 -17.91 20.71 -14.16
CA TYR A 12 -16.46 20.78 -14.34
C TYR A 12 -16.02 21.92 -15.26
N LYS A 13 -16.82 22.25 -16.29
CA LYS A 13 -16.58 23.41 -17.15
C LYS A 13 -16.66 24.74 -16.39
N ASN A 14 -17.47 24.82 -15.33
CA ASN A 14 -17.60 26.01 -14.51
C ASN A 14 -16.65 26.03 -13.30
N LEU A 15 -15.84 24.97 -13.09
CA LEU A 15 -14.85 24.97 -12.03
C LEU A 15 -13.68 25.90 -12.39
N PRO A 16 -13.18 26.71 -11.43
CA PRO A 16 -11.94 27.44 -11.61
C PRO A 16 -10.73 26.48 -11.62
N ASP A 17 -9.66 26.89 -12.30
CA ASP A 17 -8.51 26.02 -12.58
C ASP A 17 -7.84 25.49 -11.32
N ASP A 18 -7.76 26.29 -10.24
CA ASP A 18 -7.22 25.88 -8.95
C ASP A 18 -7.99 24.71 -8.33
N LYS A 19 -9.32 24.74 -8.41
CA LYS A 19 -10.19 23.66 -7.92
C LYS A 19 -10.12 22.44 -8.83
N LEU A 20 -10.06 22.64 -10.14
CA LEU A 20 -9.97 21.55 -11.11
C LEU A 20 -8.65 20.80 -10.95
N THR A 21 -7.54 21.52 -10.77
CA THR A 21 -6.22 20.97 -10.48
C THR A 21 -6.20 20.27 -9.12
N ARG A 22 -6.78 20.84 -8.06
CA ARG A 22 -6.84 20.17 -6.74
C ARG A 22 -7.63 18.88 -6.78
N LEU A 23 -8.77 18.88 -7.48
CA LEU A 23 -9.62 17.70 -7.67
C LEU A 23 -8.84 16.60 -8.41
N ALA A 24 -8.13 16.98 -9.47
CA ALA A 24 -7.30 16.08 -10.26
C ALA A 24 -6.08 15.51 -9.50
N VAL A 25 -5.42 16.30 -8.66
CA VAL A 25 -4.19 15.88 -7.99
C VAL A 25 -4.48 15.08 -6.71
N ASN A 26 -5.48 15.51 -5.93
CA ASN A 26 -5.69 15.01 -4.57
C ASN A 26 -6.89 14.06 -4.44
N GLU A 27 -7.85 14.15 -5.37
CA GLU A 27 -9.15 13.48 -5.23
C GLU A 27 -9.47 12.56 -6.41
N ALA A 28 -8.56 12.44 -7.40
CA ALA A 28 -8.79 11.63 -8.59
C ALA A 28 -9.05 10.15 -8.29
N ALA A 29 -8.42 9.60 -7.25
CA ALA A 29 -8.68 8.23 -6.79
C ALA A 29 -10.10 8.01 -6.22
N SER A 30 -10.82 9.09 -5.86
CA SER A 30 -12.19 9.04 -5.31
C SER A 30 -13.25 9.38 -6.36
N LEU A 31 -12.84 9.79 -7.57
CA LEU A 31 -13.76 10.10 -8.67
C LEU A 31 -14.28 8.81 -9.31
N ARG A 32 -15.55 8.86 -9.74
CA ARG A 32 -16.12 7.82 -10.60
C ARG A 32 -15.41 7.81 -11.96
N PRO A 33 -15.31 6.66 -12.65
CA PRO A 33 -14.63 6.56 -13.94
C PRO A 33 -15.15 7.58 -14.98
N GLU A 34 -16.46 7.81 -15.02
CA GLU A 34 -17.07 8.76 -15.97
C GLU A 34 -16.72 10.22 -15.61
N ALA A 35 -16.61 10.53 -14.32
CA ALA A 35 -16.19 11.85 -13.85
C ALA A 35 -14.70 12.09 -14.11
N LEU A 36 -13.88 11.05 -13.99
CA LEU A 36 -12.44 11.11 -14.25
C LEU A 36 -12.14 11.44 -15.72
N GLU A 37 -12.86 10.81 -16.66
CA GLU A 37 -12.79 11.09 -18.10
C GLU A 37 -13.15 12.55 -18.42
N LEU A 38 -14.22 13.07 -17.82
CA LEU A 38 -14.66 14.46 -18.02
C LEU A 38 -13.65 15.47 -17.46
N VAL A 39 -13.09 15.23 -16.28
CA VAL A 39 -12.08 16.12 -15.68
C VAL A 39 -10.79 16.10 -16.50
N LYS A 40 -10.35 14.93 -16.99
CA LYS A 40 -9.19 14.85 -17.90
C LYS A 40 -9.41 15.60 -19.21
N ALA A 41 -10.59 15.46 -19.82
CA ALA A 41 -10.93 16.16 -21.05
C ALA A 41 -10.90 17.68 -20.86
N GLU A 42 -11.38 18.18 -19.72
CA GLU A 42 -11.39 19.60 -19.39
C GLU A 42 -9.99 20.15 -19.04
N ILE A 43 -9.17 19.40 -18.31
CA ILE A 43 -7.78 19.78 -18.03
C ILE A 43 -6.97 19.87 -19.33
N LYS A 44 -7.18 18.92 -20.25
CA LYS A 44 -6.54 18.92 -21.57
C LYS A 44 -7.04 20.06 -22.46
N SER A 45 -8.34 20.38 -22.44
CA SER A 45 -8.91 21.48 -23.25
C SER A 45 -8.40 22.85 -22.78
N ARG A 46 -8.07 23.00 -21.49
CA ARG A 46 -7.53 24.22 -20.90
C ARG A 46 -6.01 24.34 -20.96
N GLY A 47 -5.31 23.33 -21.48
CA GLY A 47 -3.84 23.34 -21.54
C GLY A 47 -3.17 23.32 -20.16
N LEU A 48 -3.88 22.85 -19.13
CA LEU A 48 -3.33 22.66 -17.78
C LEU A 48 -2.35 21.48 -17.79
N ASP A 49 -1.27 21.61 -17.01
CA ASP A 49 -0.03 20.81 -17.05
C ASP A 49 -0.21 19.30 -17.39
N THR A 50 0.56 18.84 -18.37
CA THR A 50 0.63 17.43 -18.80
C THR A 50 1.03 16.45 -17.70
N GLU A 51 1.69 16.89 -16.63
CA GLU A 51 2.02 16.04 -15.48
C GLU A 51 0.78 15.69 -14.64
N ILE A 52 -0.23 16.57 -14.58
CA ILE A 52 -1.45 16.37 -13.81
C ILE A 52 -2.29 15.23 -14.41
N THR A 53 -2.44 15.21 -15.73
CA THR A 53 -3.22 14.17 -16.43
C THR A 53 -2.58 12.78 -16.29
N LYS A 54 -1.25 12.70 -16.33
CA LYS A 54 -0.50 11.46 -16.04
C LYS A 54 -0.69 10.98 -14.60
N ALA A 55 -0.65 11.88 -13.61
CA ALA A 55 -0.89 11.50 -12.22
C ALA A 55 -2.31 10.93 -12.02
N MET A 56 -3.31 11.50 -12.68
CA MET A 56 -4.70 11.00 -12.65
C MET A 56 -4.83 9.61 -13.29
N ASP A 57 -4.21 9.38 -14.45
CA ASP A 57 -4.22 8.08 -15.14
C ASP A 57 -3.64 6.94 -14.30
N VAL A 58 -2.74 7.29 -13.38
CA VAL A 58 -2.07 6.34 -12.48
C VAL A 58 -2.83 6.15 -11.17
N GLN A 59 -3.46 7.21 -10.65
CA GLN A 59 -4.29 7.14 -9.44
C GLN A 59 -5.61 6.39 -9.65
N SER A 60 -6.17 6.40 -10.86
CA SER A 60 -7.41 5.69 -11.17
C SER A 60 -7.22 4.20 -11.49
N ILE A 61 -6.00 3.68 -11.35
CA ILE A 61 -5.70 2.27 -11.63
C ILE A 61 -6.33 1.40 -10.52
N ASP A 62 -7.26 0.54 -10.90
CA ASP A 62 -7.83 -0.46 -10.00
C ASP A 62 -7.09 -1.80 -10.10
N VAL A 63 -7.39 -2.71 -9.18
CA VAL A 63 -6.75 -4.02 -9.06
C VAL A 63 -6.97 -4.89 -10.32
N SER A 64 -8.03 -4.63 -11.10
CA SER A 64 -8.32 -5.32 -12.35
C SER A 64 -7.55 -4.79 -13.56
N ASP A 65 -6.83 -3.68 -13.44
CA ASP A 65 -6.06 -3.10 -14.54
C ASP A 65 -4.77 -3.89 -14.81
N SER A 66 -4.47 -4.13 -16.08
CA SER A 66 -3.21 -4.79 -16.51
C SER A 66 -1.95 -4.03 -16.06
N ARG A 67 -2.05 -2.71 -15.87
CA ARG A 67 -0.99 -1.87 -15.30
C ARG A 67 -0.71 -2.19 -13.83
N PHE A 68 -1.75 -2.49 -13.05
CA PHE A 68 -1.60 -2.89 -11.65
C PHE A 68 -0.80 -4.19 -11.53
N GLU A 69 -1.14 -5.20 -12.33
CA GLU A 69 -0.39 -6.46 -12.40
C GLU A 69 1.06 -6.26 -12.85
N SER A 70 1.30 -5.29 -13.74
CA SER A 70 2.65 -4.90 -14.16
C SER A 70 3.46 -4.30 -12.99
N TYR A 71 2.85 -3.44 -12.17
CA TYR A 71 3.53 -2.92 -10.98
C TYR A 71 3.73 -3.98 -9.91
N LEU A 72 2.74 -4.86 -9.70
CA LEU A 72 2.81 -5.94 -8.74
C LEU A 72 3.95 -6.91 -9.11
N SER A 73 4.04 -7.32 -10.37
CA SER A 73 5.14 -8.16 -10.87
C SER A 73 6.50 -7.45 -10.83
N LEU A 74 6.54 -6.14 -11.11
CA LEU A 74 7.76 -5.33 -10.98
C LEU A 74 8.29 -5.32 -9.54
N ILE A 75 7.42 -5.13 -8.54
CA ILE A 75 7.81 -5.17 -7.13
C ILE A 75 8.21 -6.59 -6.72
N ARG A 76 7.45 -7.61 -7.13
CA ARG A 76 7.71 -9.00 -6.78
C ARG A 76 9.03 -9.52 -7.34
N SER A 77 9.50 -9.01 -8.48
CA SER A 77 10.76 -9.41 -9.12
C SER A 77 12.00 -8.69 -8.57
N GLN A 78 11.82 -7.73 -7.66
CA GLN A 78 12.94 -7.05 -7.01
C GLN A 78 13.75 -7.99 -6.11
N ALA A 79 15.04 -7.69 -5.94
CA ALA A 79 15.85 -8.33 -4.91
C ALA A 79 15.27 -8.04 -3.53
N CYS A 80 15.35 -9.03 -2.63
CA CYS A 80 14.85 -8.89 -1.28
C CYS A 80 15.62 -7.79 -0.52
N PRO A 81 14.95 -6.78 0.06
CA PRO A 81 15.62 -5.71 0.79
C PRO A 81 16.24 -6.17 2.13
N VAL A 82 15.99 -7.42 2.56
CA VAL A 82 16.52 -8.00 3.81
C VAL A 82 17.72 -8.91 3.55
N CYS A 83 17.62 -9.82 2.59
CA CYS A 83 18.68 -10.82 2.31
C CYS A 83 19.32 -10.68 0.92
N THR A 84 18.90 -9.69 0.13
CA THR A 84 19.41 -9.36 -1.22
C THR A 84 19.18 -10.45 -2.29
N SER A 85 18.62 -11.60 -1.91
CA SER A 85 18.29 -12.69 -2.84
C SER A 85 17.13 -12.34 -3.77
N LYS A 86 17.19 -12.85 -5.01
CA LYS A 86 16.12 -12.82 -6.02
C LYS A 86 15.43 -14.18 -6.21
N ALA A 87 15.74 -15.16 -5.37
CA ALA A 87 15.29 -16.54 -5.56
C ALA A 87 13.77 -16.73 -5.40
N GLN A 88 13.10 -15.83 -4.68
CA GLN A 88 11.67 -15.90 -4.41
C GLN A 88 11.01 -14.55 -4.64
N PRO A 89 9.78 -14.52 -5.17
CA PRO A 89 9.06 -13.28 -5.39
C PRO A 89 8.76 -12.60 -4.06
N LEU A 90 8.92 -11.27 -4.02
CA LEU A 90 8.63 -10.51 -2.81
C LEU A 90 7.16 -10.60 -2.44
N ASN A 91 6.89 -10.52 -1.14
CA ASN A 91 5.55 -10.44 -0.60
C ASN A 91 5.51 -9.43 0.54
N ALA A 92 4.33 -9.15 1.08
CA ALA A 92 4.20 -8.32 2.26
C ALA A 92 3.54 -9.08 3.42
N ALA A 93 4.00 -8.80 4.64
CA ALA A 93 3.44 -9.34 5.87
C ALA A 93 3.18 -8.22 6.87
N LEU A 94 2.04 -8.29 7.55
CA LEU A 94 1.72 -7.41 8.67
C LEU A 94 1.76 -8.22 9.97
N SER A 95 2.77 -7.98 10.79
CA SER A 95 2.97 -8.68 12.06
C SER A 95 2.75 -7.75 13.25
N GLY A 96 2.22 -8.29 14.34
CA GLY A 96 2.04 -7.60 15.61
C GLY A 96 3.08 -8.05 16.63
N THR A 97 3.67 -7.11 17.35
CA THR A 97 4.53 -7.36 18.51
C THR A 97 3.95 -6.69 19.74
N VAL A 98 3.72 -7.45 20.81
CA VAL A 98 3.30 -6.92 22.12
C VAL A 98 4.43 -7.11 23.12
N MET A 99 4.75 -6.05 23.84
CA MET A 99 5.69 -6.05 24.94
C MET A 99 4.98 -5.41 26.12
N SER A 100 4.84 -6.14 27.22
CA SER A 100 4.19 -5.66 28.43
C SER A 100 5.11 -5.82 29.64
N PHE A 101 5.09 -4.84 30.53
CA PHE A 101 5.80 -4.83 31.80
C PHE A 101 4.92 -4.15 32.86
N ILE A 102 4.25 -4.96 33.70
CA ILE A 102 3.41 -4.57 34.84
C ILE A 102 2.35 -3.52 34.48
N LEU A 103 2.72 -2.24 34.38
CA LEU A 103 1.84 -1.10 34.07
C LEU A 103 1.95 -0.60 32.62
N LEU A 104 2.98 -0.99 31.87
CA LEU A 104 3.23 -0.49 30.51
C LEU A 104 3.02 -1.60 29.50
N THR A 105 2.09 -1.42 28.55
CA THR A 105 1.92 -2.30 27.40
C THR A 105 2.19 -1.52 26.13
N GLN A 106 3.20 -1.94 25.37
CA GLN A 106 3.50 -1.44 24.04
C GLN A 106 3.01 -2.44 23.00
N TYR A 107 2.30 -1.93 22.01
CA TYR A 107 1.86 -2.71 20.85
C TYR A 107 2.36 -2.06 19.57
N LYS A 108 3.12 -2.83 18.78
CA LYS A 108 3.66 -2.39 17.50
C LYS A 108 3.11 -3.26 16.38
N LYS A 109 2.63 -2.63 15.31
CA LYS A 109 2.29 -3.29 14.04
C LYS A 109 3.35 -2.91 13.03
N LYS A 110 3.93 -3.89 12.35
CA LYS A 110 4.96 -3.66 11.35
C LYS A 110 4.57 -4.31 10.03
N LEU A 111 4.50 -3.49 8.97
CA LEU A 111 4.41 -3.96 7.59
C LEU A 111 5.83 -4.19 7.08
N LEU A 112 6.09 -5.39 6.56
CA LEU A 112 7.40 -5.76 6.01
C LEU A 112 7.21 -6.28 4.59
N ILE A 113 8.03 -5.79 3.65
CA ILE A 113 8.09 -6.33 2.28
C ILE A 113 9.42 -7.07 2.12
N ALA A 114 9.37 -8.37 1.87
CA ALA A 114 10.55 -9.23 1.73
C ALA A 114 10.19 -10.55 1.03
N CYS A 115 11.18 -11.41 0.78
CA CYS A 115 10.92 -12.77 0.32
C CYS A 115 10.20 -13.60 1.41
N PRO A 116 9.47 -14.67 1.04
CA PRO A 116 8.71 -15.50 1.98
C PRO A 116 9.51 -16.02 3.17
N THR A 117 10.78 -16.39 2.97
CA THR A 117 11.65 -16.86 4.06
C THR A 117 11.92 -15.75 5.09
N CYS A 118 12.32 -14.55 4.64
CA CYS A 118 12.53 -13.41 5.53
C CYS A 118 11.25 -12.95 6.23
N LEU A 119 10.10 -12.99 5.54
CA LEU A 119 8.81 -12.68 6.15
C LEU A 119 8.43 -13.70 7.22
N HIS A 120 8.71 -14.99 6.98
CA HIS A 120 8.44 -16.04 7.96
C HIS A 120 9.28 -15.85 9.22
N THR A 121 10.59 -15.62 9.08
CA THR A 121 11.50 -15.34 10.19
C THR A 121 11.05 -14.11 10.98
N ALA A 122 10.76 -12.99 10.31
CA ALA A 122 10.32 -11.77 10.98
C ALA A 122 8.99 -11.95 11.73
N ASN A 123 8.04 -12.68 11.14
CA ASN A 123 6.76 -12.97 11.80
C ASN A 123 6.93 -13.94 12.98
N GLN A 124 7.83 -14.92 12.87
CA GLN A 124 8.17 -15.83 13.96
C GLN A 124 8.82 -15.07 15.13
N ASP A 125 9.77 -14.17 14.86
CA ASP A 125 10.39 -13.32 15.88
C ASP A 125 9.34 -12.45 16.60
N ALA A 126 8.43 -11.84 15.85
CA ALA A 126 7.32 -11.07 16.42
C ALA A 126 6.39 -11.92 17.28
N THR A 127 6.15 -13.18 16.88
CA THR A 127 5.32 -14.14 17.60
C THR A 127 5.98 -14.58 18.89
N VAL A 128 7.27 -14.96 18.86
CA VAL A 128 8.04 -15.37 20.03
C VAL A 128 8.13 -14.23 21.03
N LYS A 129 8.48 -13.01 20.58
CA LYS A 129 8.51 -11.83 21.45
C LYS A 129 7.15 -11.57 22.11
N THR A 130 6.07 -11.62 21.33
CA THR A 130 4.70 -11.46 21.85
C THR A 130 4.33 -12.53 22.86
N ALA A 131 4.64 -13.80 22.57
CA ALA A 131 4.31 -14.93 23.44
C ALA A 131 5.10 -14.92 24.75
N LEU A 132 6.33 -14.42 24.74
CA LEU A 132 7.17 -14.36 25.95
C LEU A 132 6.95 -13.09 26.76
N LEU A 133 6.72 -11.96 26.09
CA LEU A 133 6.79 -10.63 26.73
C LEU A 133 5.45 -9.91 26.74
N GLY A 134 4.41 -10.42 26.08
CA GLY A 134 3.12 -9.74 25.96
C GLY A 134 2.23 -9.84 27.21
N TRP A 135 2.38 -10.88 28.03
CA TRP A 135 1.42 -11.23 29.08
C TRP A 135 1.58 -10.46 30.38
N TRP A 136 2.73 -9.82 30.62
CA TRP A 136 3.09 -9.26 31.93
C TRP A 136 2.40 -7.94 32.29
N GLY A 137 1.44 -7.46 31.49
CA GLY A 137 0.73 -6.20 31.72
C GLY A 137 -0.75 -6.42 31.96
N PHE A 138 -1.29 -5.86 33.03
CA PHE A 138 -2.71 -5.91 33.36
C PHE A 138 -3.39 -4.56 33.14
N PRO A 139 -4.58 -4.49 32.51
CA PRO A 139 -5.31 -5.58 31.83
C PRO A 139 -4.87 -5.77 30.37
N TRP A 140 -4.15 -4.79 29.80
CA TRP A 140 -3.97 -4.66 28.35
C TRP A 140 -3.12 -5.76 27.72
N GLY A 141 -2.13 -6.30 28.44
CA GLY A 141 -1.28 -7.39 27.95
C GLY A 141 -2.09 -8.67 27.69
N LEU A 142 -3.00 -9.03 28.60
CA LEU A 142 -3.85 -10.22 28.46
C LEU A 142 -4.84 -10.12 27.29
N ILE A 143 -5.23 -8.90 26.88
CA ILE A 143 -6.13 -8.68 25.74
C ILE A 143 -5.34 -8.57 24.42
N ARG A 144 -4.25 -7.79 24.40
CA ARG A 144 -3.49 -7.49 23.18
C ARG A 144 -2.66 -8.67 22.70
N THR A 145 -2.12 -9.47 23.62
CA THR A 145 -1.27 -10.63 23.30
C THR A 145 -2.00 -11.67 22.45
N PRO A 146 -3.17 -12.20 22.85
CA PRO A 146 -3.89 -13.17 22.01
C PRO A 146 -4.29 -12.58 20.65
N GLN A 147 -4.69 -11.29 20.60
CA GLN A 147 -4.99 -10.62 19.33
C GLN A 147 -3.78 -10.58 18.38
N ALA A 148 -2.59 -10.29 18.92
CA ALA A 148 -1.35 -10.27 18.14
C ALA A 148 -0.92 -11.68 17.71
N LEU A 149 -1.05 -12.69 18.57
CA LEU A 149 -0.76 -14.08 18.23
C LEU A 149 -1.67 -14.61 17.11
N VAL A 150 -2.98 -14.39 17.22
CA VAL A 150 -3.94 -14.77 16.16
C VAL A 150 -3.60 -14.09 14.84
N ARG A 151 -3.22 -12.80 14.87
CA ARG A 151 -2.77 -12.08 13.68
C ARG A 151 -1.53 -12.74 13.07
N ASN A 152 -0.49 -12.99 13.87
CA ASN A 152 0.77 -13.54 13.36
C ASN A 152 0.57 -14.96 12.80
N ILE A 153 -0.31 -15.77 13.38
CA ILE A 153 -0.68 -17.08 12.84
C ILE A 153 -1.37 -16.94 11.48
N LYS A 154 -2.32 -16.00 11.32
CA LYS A 154 -2.96 -15.72 10.03
C LYS A 154 -1.95 -15.25 8.99
N THR A 155 -1.05 -14.35 9.38
CA THR A 155 0.04 -13.86 8.52
C THR A 155 0.96 -15.00 8.06
N ALA A 156 1.33 -15.93 8.95
CA ALA A 156 2.15 -17.09 8.60
C ALA A 156 1.51 -17.99 7.55
N LYS A 157 0.17 -18.16 7.58
CA LYS A 157 -0.57 -18.91 6.55
C LYS A 157 -0.55 -18.18 5.20
N LYS A 158 -0.77 -16.87 5.19
CA LYS A 158 -0.77 -16.05 3.96
C LYS A 158 0.58 -16.02 3.25
N ILE A 159 1.69 -15.97 3.99
CA ILE A 159 3.05 -15.96 3.41
C ILE A 159 3.32 -17.20 2.53
N LYS A 160 2.70 -18.34 2.87
CA LYS A 160 2.88 -19.62 2.16
C LYS A 160 2.07 -19.74 0.87
N ALA A 161 1.13 -18.84 0.60
CA ALA A 161 0.14 -18.99 -0.46
C ALA A 161 0.71 -18.86 -1.89
N GLY A 162 1.99 -18.52 -2.07
CA GLY A 162 2.61 -18.32 -3.40
C GLY A 162 2.18 -17.03 -4.10
N ASP A 163 0.91 -16.66 -3.97
CA ASP A 163 0.30 -15.46 -4.53
C ASP A 163 0.68 -14.17 -3.77
N ALA A 164 0.41 -13.03 -4.40
CA ALA A 164 0.57 -11.73 -3.74
C ALA A 164 -0.41 -11.62 -2.56
N THR A 165 0.11 -11.27 -1.38
CA THR A 165 -0.75 -11.04 -0.22
C THR A 165 -1.59 -9.78 -0.40
N THR A 166 -2.74 -9.73 0.25
CA THR A 166 -3.57 -8.52 0.33
C THR A 166 -2.78 -7.32 0.83
N GLU A 167 -1.85 -7.54 1.76
CA GLU A 167 -0.95 -6.52 2.29
C GLU A 167 -0.04 -5.93 1.20
N LEU A 168 0.47 -6.76 0.27
CA LEU A 168 1.28 -6.30 -0.85
C LEU A 168 0.43 -5.56 -1.87
N ILE A 169 -0.74 -6.10 -2.21
CA ILE A 169 -1.71 -5.47 -3.11
C ILE A 169 -2.08 -4.07 -2.60
N THR A 170 -2.40 -3.97 -1.31
CA THR A 170 -2.72 -2.69 -0.65
C THR A 170 -1.55 -1.73 -0.70
N PHE A 171 -0.32 -2.21 -0.48
CA PHE A 171 0.87 -1.37 -0.58
C PHE A 171 1.04 -0.80 -1.99
N VAL A 172 0.95 -1.64 -3.03
CA VAL A 172 1.09 -1.20 -4.42
C VAL A 172 0.00 -0.18 -4.77
N LYS A 173 -1.26 -0.46 -4.40
CA LYS A 173 -2.39 0.45 -4.65
C LYS A 173 -2.15 1.82 -4.02
N ASN A 174 -1.70 1.86 -2.76
CA ASN A 174 -1.47 3.12 -2.05
C ASN A 174 -0.23 3.89 -2.51
N ASN A 175 0.67 3.26 -3.27
CA ASN A 175 1.93 3.87 -3.72
C ASN A 175 2.05 3.92 -5.25
N ILE A 176 0.93 3.79 -5.96
CA ILE A 176 0.93 3.60 -7.41
C ILE A 176 1.58 4.74 -8.19
N VAL A 177 1.35 6.00 -7.76
CA VAL A 177 1.98 7.19 -8.36
C VAL A 177 3.49 7.19 -8.16
N VAL A 178 3.94 6.85 -6.94
CA VAL A 178 5.37 6.79 -6.61
C VAL A 178 6.04 5.68 -7.42
N ILE A 179 5.42 4.49 -7.46
CA ILE A 179 5.90 3.34 -8.23
C ILE A 179 5.99 3.69 -9.71
N ASP A 180 4.98 4.33 -10.28
CA ASP A 180 4.99 4.71 -11.71
C ASP A 180 6.14 5.67 -12.03
N THR A 181 6.40 6.63 -11.16
CA THR A 181 7.48 7.62 -11.31
C THR A 181 8.86 6.94 -11.30
N ILE A 182 9.06 5.95 -10.43
CA ILE A 182 10.37 5.31 -10.23
C ILE A 182 10.51 3.94 -10.93
N LYS A 183 9.51 3.48 -11.68
CA LYS A 183 9.47 2.12 -12.26
C LYS A 183 10.68 1.77 -13.13
N ASN A 184 11.25 2.77 -13.80
CA ASN A 184 12.41 2.62 -14.68
C ASN A 184 13.76 2.68 -13.93
N ASN A 185 13.74 2.97 -12.62
CA ASN A 185 14.92 3.09 -11.77
C ASN A 185 14.89 2.03 -10.66
N GLY A 186 15.55 0.89 -10.91
CA GLY A 186 15.62 -0.23 -9.97
C GLY A 186 16.24 0.15 -8.61
N GLN A 187 17.18 1.09 -8.57
CA GLN A 187 17.78 1.55 -7.30
C GLN A 187 16.77 2.34 -6.46
N SER A 188 15.95 3.18 -7.09
CA SER A 188 14.90 3.95 -6.41
C SER A 188 13.81 3.03 -5.84
N LEU A 189 13.43 1.97 -6.58
CA LEU A 189 12.53 0.94 -6.08
C LEU A 189 13.12 0.24 -4.84
N GLN A 190 14.39 -0.16 -4.89
CA GLN A 190 15.08 -0.79 -3.75
C GLN A 190 15.16 0.15 -2.54
N PHE A 191 15.42 1.43 -2.77
CA PHE A 191 15.43 2.43 -1.70
C PHE A 191 14.06 2.58 -1.03
N MET A 192 12.98 2.62 -1.81
CA MET A 192 11.61 2.66 -1.29
C MET A 192 11.30 1.44 -0.41
N LEU A 193 11.62 0.23 -0.90
CA LEU A 193 11.36 -1.02 -0.19
C LEU A 193 12.18 -1.15 1.10
N SER A 194 13.47 -0.81 1.04
CA SER A 194 14.36 -0.84 2.22
C SER A 194 13.99 0.24 3.24
N GLY A 195 13.56 1.43 2.80
CA GLY A 195 13.07 2.50 3.65
C GLY A 195 11.82 2.12 4.44
N LEU A 196 10.89 1.39 3.81
CA LEU A 196 9.69 0.87 4.49
C LEU A 196 10.04 -0.10 5.62
N ASN A 197 10.99 -1.02 5.40
CA ASN A 197 11.35 -2.05 6.36
C ASN A 197 12.07 -1.52 7.62
N LYS A 198 12.59 -0.28 7.57
CA LYS A 198 13.23 0.38 8.71
C LYS A 198 12.25 1.08 9.66
N ARG A 199 11.01 1.33 9.22
CA ARG A 199 9.94 1.91 10.04
C ARG A 199 9.32 0.85 10.97
#